data_AF-A0A232FCX8-F1
#
_entry.id   AF-A0A232FCX8-F1
#
_cell.length_a   1.000
_cell.length_b   1.000
_cell.length_c   1.000
_cell.angle_alpha   90.00
_cell.angle_beta   90.00
_cell.angle_gamma   90.00
#
_symmetry.space_group_name_H-M   'P 1'
#
loop_
_entity.id
_entity.type
_entity.pdbx_description
1 polymer ?
#
loop_
_entity_poly.entity_id
_entity_poly.type
_entity_poly.pdbx_seq_one_letter_code
_entity_poly.pdbx_strand_id
1 'polypeptide(L)'
;MLVELEFDPKHISLGYTDEAYGGKVECFVSKGQGTKYYNLLHSELKQDVRLFIEMVEPKIDVPVKSFLQILKKPDEVLSQISLENKLKRLINLKSAAKGCIKSYKVYFPMLQGMSKPYDSEKNVSPWKTLKEGSYYLGDVYRFIEYYKNCSYGLIDDVNIQSINNFLVELEFDPKHISSGYTDEAYGGKANCFVSKGQGTKYYNILHSELKKDVRSFIELVDLKIDIPLKNFTKMLNKSIIDLQINSGVEGLKL
;
A
#
# COMPACT_ATOMS: atom_id res chain seq x y z
N MET A 1 22.44 -17.17 -19.12
CA MET A 1 22.11 -18.52 -18.63
C MET A 1 20.59 -18.62 -18.52
N LEU A 2 19.96 -19.32 -19.45
CA LEU A 2 18.54 -19.66 -19.36
C LEU A 2 18.41 -20.77 -18.32
N VAL A 3 17.91 -20.42 -17.13
CA VAL A 3 17.60 -21.41 -16.10
C VAL A 3 16.27 -22.06 -16.50
N GLU A 4 16.30 -23.34 -16.86
CA GLU A 4 15.10 -24.10 -17.16
C GLU A 4 14.18 -24.12 -15.94
N LEU A 5 12.97 -23.59 -16.09
CA LEU A 5 11.89 -23.86 -15.16
C LEU A 5 11.44 -25.29 -15.41
N GLU A 6 11.81 -26.21 -14.53
CA GLU A 6 11.21 -27.54 -14.47
C GLU A 6 9.74 -27.39 -14.07
N PHE A 7 8.87 -27.35 -15.08
CA PHE A 7 7.44 -27.48 -14.90
C PHE A 7 7.13 -28.97 -14.72
N ASP A 8 6.83 -29.40 -13.50
CA ASP A 8 6.33 -30.75 -13.23
C ASP A 8 4.78 -30.73 -13.23
N PRO A 9 4.12 -31.27 -14.26
CA PRO A 9 2.66 -31.33 -14.33
C PRO A 9 2.03 -32.13 -13.17
N LYS A 10 2.80 -32.94 -12.43
CA LYS A 10 2.32 -33.65 -11.23
C LYS A 10 1.94 -32.72 -10.08
N HIS A 11 2.39 -31.46 -10.10
CA HIS A 11 2.05 -30.46 -9.08
C HIS A 11 0.72 -29.73 -9.34
N ILE A 12 0.06 -30.01 -10.46
CA ILE A 12 -1.27 -29.47 -10.78
C ILE A 12 -2.28 -30.61 -10.62
N SER A 13 -3.18 -30.45 -9.64
CA SER A 13 -4.34 -31.33 -9.50
C SER A 13 -5.62 -30.53 -9.66
N LEU A 14 -6.60 -31.09 -10.38
CA LEU A 14 -7.99 -30.64 -10.33
C LEU A 14 -8.50 -30.87 -8.90
N GLY A 15 -9.02 -29.80 -8.28
CA GLY A 15 -9.56 -29.86 -6.95
C GLY A 15 -10.60 -28.78 -6.71
N TYR A 16 -11.25 -28.84 -5.56
CA TYR A 16 -12.17 -27.82 -5.08
C TYR A 16 -11.49 -27.12 -3.90
N THR A 17 -11.41 -25.79 -3.94
CA THR A 17 -11.01 -25.00 -2.77
C THR A 17 -12.19 -24.14 -2.31
N ASP A 18 -12.38 -24.06 -1.00
CA ASP A 18 -13.43 -23.24 -0.40
C ASP A 18 -13.10 -21.74 -0.44
N GLU A 19 -11.91 -21.37 -0.92
CA GLU A 19 -11.31 -20.05 -0.74
C GLU A 19 -11.65 -19.03 -1.82
N ALA A 20 -12.20 -19.43 -2.98
CA ALA A 20 -12.37 -18.47 -4.08
C ALA A 20 -13.71 -17.71 -4.04
N TYR A 21 -14.86 -18.37 -3.85
CA TYR A 21 -16.16 -17.70 -4.07
C TYR A 21 -17.36 -18.33 -3.31
N GLY A 22 -17.17 -18.89 -2.12
CA GLY A 22 -18.30 -19.35 -1.29
C GLY A 22 -19.16 -20.44 -1.94
N GLY A 23 -18.55 -21.26 -2.81
CA GLY A 23 -19.16 -22.39 -3.50
C GLY A 23 -18.10 -23.26 -4.16
N LYS A 24 -18.39 -24.55 -4.36
CA LYS A 24 -17.50 -25.51 -5.01
C LYS A 24 -17.30 -25.13 -6.48
N VAL A 25 -16.25 -24.35 -6.75
CA VAL A 25 -15.77 -24.10 -8.11
C VAL A 25 -14.59 -25.02 -8.36
N GLU A 26 -14.63 -25.75 -9.48
CA GLU A 26 -13.54 -26.60 -9.91
C GLU A 26 -12.37 -25.70 -10.31
N CYS A 27 -11.27 -25.77 -9.56
CA CYS A 27 -10.13 -24.87 -9.73
C CYS A 27 -8.82 -25.65 -9.80
N PHE A 28 -7.81 -25.02 -10.43
CA PHE A 28 -6.48 -25.58 -10.51
C PHE A 28 -5.80 -25.42 -9.14
N VAL A 29 -5.59 -26.52 -8.42
CA VAL A 29 -4.85 -26.52 -7.16
C VAL A 29 -3.38 -26.78 -7.49
N SER A 30 -2.58 -25.71 -7.49
CA SER A 30 -1.12 -25.82 -7.57
C SER A 30 -0.59 -26.22 -6.20
N LYS A 31 -0.06 -27.44 -6.07
CA LYS A 31 0.69 -27.89 -4.88
C LYS A 31 2.09 -27.26 -4.78
N GLY A 32 2.46 -26.38 -5.72
CA GLY A 32 3.77 -25.73 -5.81
C GLY A 32 3.94 -24.47 -4.97
N GLN A 33 3.38 -24.40 -3.75
CA GLN A 33 3.71 -23.32 -2.82
C GLN A 33 5.24 -23.27 -2.62
N GLY A 34 5.86 -22.11 -2.89
CA GLY A 34 7.32 -21.93 -2.84
C GLY A 34 8.06 -22.10 -4.17
N THR A 35 7.37 -22.51 -5.25
CA THR A 35 7.97 -22.51 -6.59
C THR A 35 8.00 -21.11 -7.20
N LYS A 36 8.98 -20.83 -8.07
CA LYS A 36 9.15 -19.49 -8.68
C LYS A 36 7.93 -19.03 -9.49
N TYR A 37 7.21 -19.96 -10.13
CA TYR A 37 5.96 -19.71 -10.84
C TYR A 37 4.81 -19.27 -9.92
N TYR A 38 4.66 -19.94 -8.78
CA TYR A 38 3.64 -19.61 -7.78
C TYR A 38 3.82 -18.18 -7.26
N ASN A 39 5.06 -17.80 -6.97
CA ASN A 39 5.41 -16.46 -6.50
C ASN A 39 5.21 -15.38 -7.58
N LEU A 40 5.46 -15.71 -8.86
CA LEU A 40 5.23 -14.79 -9.98
C LEU A 40 3.72 -14.55 -10.24
N LEU A 41 2.89 -15.58 -10.11
CA LEU A 41 1.43 -15.46 -10.28
C LEU A 41 0.71 -14.80 -9.09
N HIS A 42 1.28 -14.90 -7.89
CA HIS A 42 0.78 -14.23 -6.69
C HIS A 42 1.48 -12.88 -6.43
N SER A 43 2.35 -12.43 -7.35
CA SER A 43 3.02 -11.14 -7.23
C SER A 43 2.06 -10.00 -7.58
N GLU A 44 1.96 -9.01 -6.69
CA GLU A 44 1.22 -7.77 -6.94
C GLU A 44 1.97 -6.79 -7.88
N LEU A 45 3.15 -7.17 -8.38
CA LEU A 45 4.01 -6.33 -9.21
C LEU A 45 3.79 -6.60 -10.72
N LYS A 46 3.44 -5.56 -11.49
CA LYS A 46 3.28 -5.64 -12.96
C LYS A 46 4.48 -6.26 -13.70
N GLN A 47 5.70 -5.98 -13.21
CA GLN A 47 6.93 -6.48 -13.83
C GLN A 47 7.07 -8.01 -13.74
N ASP A 48 6.56 -8.61 -12.68
CA ASP A 48 6.65 -10.05 -12.43
C ASP A 48 5.64 -10.81 -13.30
N VAL A 49 4.45 -10.25 -13.47
CA VAL A 49 3.44 -10.74 -14.43
C VAL A 49 3.97 -10.62 -15.87
N ARG A 50 4.66 -9.53 -16.20
CA ARG A 50 5.25 -9.34 -17.53
C ARG A 50 6.40 -10.31 -17.82
N LEU A 51 7.28 -10.52 -16.85
CA LEU A 51 8.34 -11.54 -16.91
C LEU A 51 7.75 -12.94 -17.05
N PHE A 52 6.68 -13.24 -16.31
CA PHE A 52 5.97 -14.50 -16.45
C PHE A 52 5.39 -14.67 -17.88
N ILE A 53 4.74 -13.64 -18.43
CA ILE A 53 4.22 -13.68 -19.80
C ILE A 53 5.35 -13.92 -20.81
N GLU A 54 6.45 -13.16 -20.73
CA GLU A 54 7.60 -13.27 -21.65
C GLU A 54 8.28 -14.65 -21.57
N MET A 55 8.28 -15.27 -20.38
CA MET A 55 8.88 -16.60 -20.17
C MET A 55 8.01 -17.74 -20.73
N VAL A 56 6.69 -17.58 -20.76
CA VAL A 56 5.76 -18.64 -21.12
C VAL A 56 5.27 -18.50 -22.57
N GLU A 57 5.19 -17.29 -23.12
CA GLU A 57 4.75 -17.00 -24.50
C GLU A 57 5.44 -17.83 -25.61
N PRO A 58 6.75 -18.19 -25.53
CA PRO A 58 7.39 -19.04 -26.54
C PRO A 58 7.01 -20.52 -26.46
N LYS A 59 6.41 -20.97 -25.35
CA LYS A 59 6.25 -22.40 -25.00
C LYS A 59 4.81 -22.90 -25.03
N ILE A 60 3.83 -22.07 -25.43
CA ILE A 60 2.42 -22.44 -25.38
C ILE A 60 1.77 -22.45 -26.76
N ASP A 61 0.94 -23.47 -26.98
CA ASP A 61 0.11 -23.61 -28.17
C ASP A 61 -0.94 -22.50 -28.32
N VAL A 62 -1.40 -22.34 -29.55
CA VAL A 62 -2.29 -21.28 -30.07
C VAL A 62 -3.50 -20.90 -29.18
N PRO A 63 -4.18 -21.82 -28.44
CA PRO A 63 -5.33 -21.46 -27.60
C PRO A 63 -5.02 -20.54 -26.41
N VAL A 64 -3.76 -20.42 -25.97
CA VAL A 64 -3.39 -19.55 -24.84
C VAL A 64 -2.96 -18.15 -25.30
N LYS A 65 -2.66 -17.96 -26.59
CA LYS A 65 -2.46 -16.63 -27.17
C LYS A 65 -3.69 -15.73 -27.03
N SER A 66 -4.90 -16.30 -27.13
CA SER A 66 -6.14 -15.56 -26.92
C SER A 66 -6.33 -15.16 -25.45
N PHE A 67 -5.91 -16.00 -24.49
CA PHE A 67 -5.91 -15.67 -23.07
C PHE A 67 -4.87 -14.59 -22.72
N LEU A 68 -3.67 -14.66 -23.31
CA LEU A 68 -2.65 -13.61 -23.21
C LEU A 68 -3.10 -12.30 -23.86
N GLN A 69 -3.85 -12.35 -24.97
CA GLN A 69 -4.49 -11.15 -25.53
C GLN A 69 -5.53 -10.56 -24.58
N ILE A 70 -6.32 -11.39 -23.88
CA ILE A 70 -7.26 -10.93 -22.84
C ILE A 70 -6.51 -10.29 -21.65
N LEU A 71 -5.35 -10.82 -21.27
CA LEU A 71 -4.47 -10.22 -20.25
C LEU A 71 -3.72 -8.96 -20.73
N LYS A 72 -3.60 -8.75 -22.06
CA LYS A 72 -3.08 -7.52 -22.69
C LYS A 72 -4.18 -6.45 -22.89
N LYS A 73 -5.47 -6.81 -22.86
CA LYS A 73 -6.59 -5.85 -22.91
C LYS A 73 -6.61 -4.78 -21.82
N PRO A 74 -6.09 -4.96 -20.58
CA PRO A 74 -5.97 -3.86 -19.62
C PRO A 74 -5.16 -2.70 -20.18
N ASP A 75 -4.12 -2.95 -20.99
CA ASP A 75 -3.31 -1.91 -21.62
C ASP A 75 -4.07 -1.19 -22.75
N GLU A 76 -4.95 -1.88 -23.48
CA GLU A 76 -5.85 -1.25 -24.46
C GLU A 76 -6.98 -0.45 -23.79
N VAL A 77 -7.52 -0.90 -22.66
CA VAL A 77 -8.52 -0.16 -21.87
C VAL A 77 -7.89 1.08 -21.21
N LEU A 78 -6.62 1.00 -20.77
CA LEU A 78 -5.84 2.13 -20.30
C LEU A 78 -5.56 3.16 -21.40
N SER A 79 -5.40 2.70 -22.65
CA SER A 79 -5.22 3.57 -23.83
C SER A 79 -6.47 4.35 -24.22
N GLN A 80 -7.66 3.93 -23.74
CA GLN A 80 -8.95 4.60 -23.96
C GLN A 80 -9.34 5.58 -22.85
N ILE A 81 -8.49 5.80 -21.84
CA ILE A 81 -8.75 6.83 -20.83
C ILE A 81 -8.68 8.19 -21.53
N SER A 82 -9.83 8.83 -21.71
CA SER A 82 -9.89 10.21 -22.21
C SER A 82 -8.94 11.10 -21.40
N LEU A 83 -8.33 12.08 -22.07
CA LEU A 83 -7.44 13.06 -21.42
C LEU A 83 -8.08 13.68 -20.17
N GLU A 84 -9.40 13.92 -20.22
CA GLU A 84 -10.22 14.39 -19.11
C GLU A 84 -10.25 13.42 -17.93
N ASN A 85 -10.46 12.12 -18.19
CA ASN A 85 -10.45 11.09 -17.14
C ASN A 85 -9.05 10.96 -16.51
N LYS A 86 -7.98 11.06 -17.31
CA LYS A 86 -6.60 11.05 -16.80
C LYS A 86 -6.33 12.28 -15.93
N LEU A 87 -6.76 13.46 -16.37
CA LEU A 87 -6.62 14.71 -15.60
C LEU A 87 -7.41 14.64 -14.29
N LYS A 88 -8.67 14.21 -14.34
CA LYS A 88 -9.52 14.01 -13.16
C LYS A 88 -8.88 13.07 -12.15
N ARG A 89 -8.31 11.96 -12.63
CA ARG A 89 -7.56 11.01 -11.79
C ARG A 89 -6.38 11.66 -11.08
N LEU A 90 -5.55 12.42 -11.81
CA LEU A 90 -4.38 13.09 -11.23
C LEU A 90 -4.77 14.16 -10.20
N ILE A 91 -5.82 14.94 -10.47
CA ILE A 91 -6.36 15.94 -9.52
C ILE A 91 -6.83 15.25 -8.23
N ASN A 92 -7.55 14.15 -8.37
CA ASN A 92 -8.05 13.35 -7.25
C ASN A 92 -6.90 12.77 -6.40
N LEU A 93 -5.90 12.16 -7.05
CA LEU A 93 -4.70 11.66 -6.37
C LEU A 93 -3.93 12.78 -5.65
N LYS A 94 -3.82 13.95 -6.28
CA LYS A 94 -3.19 15.13 -5.66
C LYS A 94 -3.97 15.61 -4.43
N SER A 95 -5.30 15.59 -4.50
CA SER A 95 -6.15 15.95 -3.36
C SER A 95 -5.97 14.96 -2.20
N ALA A 96 -5.97 13.66 -2.49
CA ALA A 96 -5.74 12.61 -1.50
C ALA A 96 -4.34 12.71 -0.85
N ALA A 97 -3.29 12.91 -1.66
CA ALA A 97 -1.93 13.11 -1.17
C ALA A 97 -1.83 14.34 -0.25
N LYS A 98 -2.48 15.46 -0.62
CA LYS A 98 -2.58 16.65 0.23
C LYS A 98 -3.32 16.38 1.54
N GLY A 99 -4.36 15.53 1.52
CA GLY A 99 -5.05 15.07 2.72
C GLY A 99 -4.09 14.37 3.68
N CYS A 100 -3.33 13.40 3.17
CA CYS A 100 -2.32 12.68 3.96
C CYS A 100 -1.22 13.61 4.51
N ILE A 101 -0.75 14.60 3.73
CA ILE A 101 0.20 15.63 4.21
C ILE A 101 -0.40 16.50 5.34
N LYS A 102 -1.71 16.81 5.28
CA LYS A 102 -2.37 17.54 6.37
C LYS A 102 -2.42 16.72 7.65
N SER A 103 -2.71 15.42 7.55
CA SER A 103 -2.68 14.51 8.69
C SER A 103 -1.31 14.45 9.36
N TYR A 104 -0.23 14.40 8.56
CA TYR A 104 1.13 14.51 9.08
C TYR A 104 1.29 15.78 9.95
N LYS A 105 0.85 16.93 9.47
CA LYS A 105 0.92 18.21 10.22
C LYS A 105 0.10 18.24 11.52
N VAL A 106 -0.86 17.33 11.70
CA VAL A 106 -1.67 17.23 12.92
C VAL A 106 -1.03 16.30 13.94
N TYR A 107 -0.68 15.08 13.53
CA TYR A 107 -0.23 14.04 14.47
C TYR A 107 1.27 14.17 14.82
N PHE A 108 2.12 14.59 13.87
CA PHE A 108 3.57 14.64 14.10
C PHE A 108 4.00 15.63 15.17
N PRO A 109 3.47 16.86 15.24
CA PRO A 109 3.81 17.77 16.33
C PRO A 109 3.50 17.19 17.72
N MET A 110 2.43 16.39 17.84
CA MET A 110 2.10 15.72 19.10
C MET A 110 3.11 14.63 19.44
N LEU A 111 3.44 13.76 18.47
CA LEU A 111 4.46 12.72 18.63
C LEU A 111 5.83 13.30 18.97
N GLN A 112 6.24 14.36 18.27
CA GLN A 112 7.46 15.09 18.55
C GLN A 112 7.47 15.59 19.99
N GLY A 113 6.41 16.26 20.44
CA GLY A 113 6.27 16.73 21.81
C GLY A 113 6.49 15.65 22.87
N MET A 114 5.95 14.44 22.64
CA MET A 114 6.09 13.30 23.56
C MET A 114 7.47 12.62 23.50
N SER A 115 8.18 12.76 22.38
CA SER A 115 9.49 12.13 22.15
C SER A 115 10.69 12.97 22.57
N LYS A 116 10.49 14.25 22.93
CA LYS A 116 11.59 15.17 23.32
C LYS A 116 12.29 14.69 24.60
N PRO A 117 13.63 14.70 24.63
CA PRO A 117 14.42 14.10 25.71
C PRO A 117 14.50 14.95 26.99
N TYR A 118 13.54 15.83 27.27
CA TYR A 118 13.55 16.64 28.49
C TYR A 118 13.40 15.74 29.73
N ASP A 119 14.29 15.96 30.71
CA ASP A 119 14.37 15.39 32.07
C ASP A 119 14.48 13.86 32.19
N SER A 120 13.98 13.10 31.23
CA SER A 120 14.00 11.64 31.21
C SER A 120 13.83 11.09 29.80
N GLU A 121 14.46 9.95 29.51
CA GLU A 121 14.21 9.15 28.30
C GLU A 121 12.95 8.28 28.39
N LYS A 122 12.26 8.26 29.54
CA LYS A 122 11.02 7.51 29.72
C LYS A 122 9.84 8.20 28.99
N ASN A 123 9.12 7.44 28.18
CA ASN A 123 7.85 7.84 27.61
C ASN A 123 6.76 7.73 28.68
N VAL A 124 6.26 8.87 29.15
CA VAL A 124 5.22 8.94 30.19
C VAL A 124 3.80 8.73 29.66
N SER A 125 3.63 8.63 28.33
CA SER A 125 2.32 8.40 27.73
C SER A 125 2.36 7.46 26.52
N PRO A 126 2.81 6.20 26.68
CA PRO A 126 2.87 5.21 25.60
C PRO A 126 1.52 5.01 24.87
N TRP A 127 0.42 5.09 25.62
CA TRP A 127 -0.90 4.94 25.03
C TRP A 127 -1.30 6.10 24.12
N LYS A 128 -0.86 7.31 24.46
CA LYS A 128 -1.11 8.49 23.63
C LYS A 128 -0.22 8.47 22.37
N THR A 129 1.06 8.09 22.50
CA THR A 129 1.94 7.94 21.33
C THR A 129 1.43 6.87 20.38
N LEU A 130 0.96 5.73 20.90
CA LEU A 130 0.32 4.69 20.09
C LEU A 130 -0.92 5.20 19.36
N LYS A 131 -1.84 5.88 20.06
CA LYS A 131 -3.07 6.40 19.46
C LYS A 131 -2.78 7.36 18.30
N GLU A 132 -1.97 8.39 18.53
CA GLU A 132 -1.70 9.40 17.50
C GLU A 132 -0.92 8.81 16.31
N GLY A 133 0.06 7.93 16.59
CA GLY A 133 0.81 7.23 15.53
C GLY A 133 -0.07 6.27 14.73
N SER A 134 -0.99 5.56 15.38
CA SER A 134 -1.93 4.66 14.70
C SER A 134 -2.89 5.40 13.79
N TYR A 135 -3.45 6.53 14.24
CA TYR A 135 -4.31 7.36 13.40
C TYR A 135 -3.57 7.94 12.19
N TYR A 136 -2.32 8.38 12.39
CA TYR A 136 -1.48 8.78 11.28
C TYR A 136 -1.27 7.65 10.26
N LEU A 137 -0.86 6.46 10.70
CA LEU A 137 -0.66 5.32 9.80
C LEU A 137 -1.97 4.89 9.11
N GLY A 138 -3.12 5.02 9.80
CA GLY A 138 -4.44 4.81 9.22
C GLY A 138 -4.76 5.77 8.07
N ASP A 139 -4.36 7.04 8.18
CA ASP A 139 -4.51 8.01 7.09
C ASP A 139 -3.61 7.69 5.90
N VAL A 140 -2.38 7.25 6.17
CA VAL A 140 -1.43 6.81 5.13
C VAL A 140 -1.96 5.57 4.42
N TYR A 141 -2.45 4.57 5.15
CA TYR A 141 -3.06 3.38 4.58
C TYR A 141 -4.25 3.71 3.68
N ARG A 142 -5.15 4.59 4.15
CA ARG A 142 -6.30 5.05 3.33
C ARG A 142 -5.87 5.72 2.04
N PHE A 143 -4.77 6.48 2.07
CA PHE A 143 -4.19 7.07 0.87
C PHE A 143 -3.67 6.01 -0.10
N ILE A 144 -2.98 4.96 0.38
CA ILE A 144 -2.51 3.85 -0.46
C ILE A 144 -3.69 3.09 -1.09
N GLU A 145 -4.73 2.80 -0.33
CA GLU A 145 -5.93 2.13 -0.87
C GLU A 145 -6.63 3.01 -1.92
N TYR A 146 -6.69 4.33 -1.68
CA TYR A 146 -7.19 5.27 -2.68
C TYR A 146 -6.34 5.27 -3.96
N TYR A 147 -5.02 5.20 -3.83
CA TYR A 147 -4.12 5.07 -4.96
C TYR A 147 -4.40 3.81 -5.76
N LYS A 148 -4.47 2.65 -5.10
CA LYS A 148 -4.78 1.35 -5.73
C LYS A 148 -6.10 1.40 -6.49
N ASN A 149 -7.13 1.98 -5.90
CA ASN A 149 -8.43 2.16 -6.56
C ASN A 149 -8.33 3.01 -7.84
N CYS A 150 -7.42 3.99 -7.89
CA CYS A 150 -7.18 4.79 -9.08
C CYS A 150 -6.28 4.11 -10.12
N SER A 151 -5.54 3.06 -9.74
CA SER A 151 -4.50 2.42 -10.54
C SER A 151 -4.80 0.93 -10.83
N TYR A 152 -6.08 0.54 -10.75
CA TYR A 152 -6.55 -0.83 -11.00
C TYR A 152 -5.86 -1.87 -10.11
N GLY A 153 -5.62 -1.50 -8.85
CA GLY A 153 -4.99 -2.35 -7.84
C GLY A 153 -3.46 -2.35 -7.88
N LEU A 154 -2.82 -1.64 -8.82
CA LEU A 154 -1.39 -1.78 -9.08
C LEU A 154 -0.61 -0.55 -8.58
N ILE A 155 0.39 -0.79 -7.72
CA ILE A 155 1.30 0.28 -7.28
C ILE A 155 2.43 0.41 -8.30
N ASP A 156 2.27 1.34 -9.24
CA ASP A 156 3.22 1.58 -10.34
C ASP A 156 4.15 2.79 -10.12
N ASP A 157 3.95 3.58 -9.05
CA ASP A 157 4.82 4.69 -8.67
C ASP A 157 5.81 4.28 -7.56
N VAL A 158 7.09 4.57 -7.77
CA VAL A 158 8.18 4.18 -6.84
C VAL A 158 8.06 4.85 -5.46
N ASN A 159 7.54 6.08 -5.38
CA ASN A 159 7.34 6.77 -4.11
C ASN A 159 6.18 6.13 -3.34
N ILE A 160 5.09 5.80 -4.04
CA ILE A 160 3.94 5.11 -3.45
C ILE A 160 4.32 3.69 -3.00
N GLN A 161 5.12 2.98 -3.80
CA GLN A 161 5.65 1.68 -3.42
C GLN A 161 6.51 1.76 -2.15
N SER A 162 7.38 2.78 -2.04
CA SER A 162 8.16 3.01 -0.83
C SER A 162 7.28 3.19 0.40
N ILE A 163 6.19 3.95 0.29
CA ILE A 163 5.24 4.17 1.39
C ILE A 163 4.54 2.86 1.76
N ASN A 164 4.04 2.12 0.77
CA ASN A 164 3.36 0.85 0.98
C ASN A 164 4.28 -0.19 1.64
N ASN A 165 5.51 -0.33 1.14
CA ASN A 165 6.51 -1.23 1.72
C ASN A 165 6.79 -0.90 3.18
N PHE A 166 6.83 0.39 3.53
CA PHE A 166 7.04 0.80 4.91
C PHE A 166 5.84 0.47 5.82
N LEU A 167 4.60 0.59 5.33
CA LEU A 167 3.42 0.12 6.08
C LEU A 167 3.47 -1.39 6.33
N VAL A 168 3.89 -2.17 5.33
CA VAL A 168 4.08 -3.62 5.44
C VAL A 168 5.20 -3.96 6.41
N GLU A 169 6.34 -3.26 6.34
CA GLU A 169 7.47 -3.44 7.27
C GLU A 169 7.06 -3.15 8.71
N LEU A 170 6.17 -2.19 8.91
CA LEU A 170 5.60 -1.83 10.20
C LEU A 170 4.52 -2.81 10.69
N GLU A 171 4.15 -3.81 9.88
CA GLU A 171 3.07 -4.78 10.18
C GLU A 171 1.75 -4.06 10.51
N PHE A 172 1.49 -2.95 9.83
CA PHE A 172 0.30 -2.15 10.07
C PHE A 172 -0.92 -2.75 9.37
N ASP A 173 -2.00 -2.99 10.14
CA ASP A 173 -3.33 -3.34 9.63
C ASP A 173 -4.36 -2.35 10.20
N PRO A 174 -5.17 -1.66 9.37
CA PRO A 174 -6.22 -0.77 9.86
C PRO A 174 -7.25 -1.46 10.77
N LYS A 175 -7.45 -2.78 10.67
CA LYS A 175 -8.35 -3.56 11.54
C LYS A 175 -7.88 -3.59 12.99
N HIS A 176 -6.61 -3.27 13.24
CA HIS A 176 -6.09 -3.15 14.59
C HIS A 176 -6.66 -1.92 15.31
N ILE A 177 -7.13 -0.91 14.59
CA ILE A 177 -7.65 0.32 15.18
C ILE A 177 -9.16 0.19 15.39
N SER A 178 -9.58 0.30 16.64
CA SER A 178 -11.00 0.25 17.01
C SER A 178 -11.33 1.24 18.11
N SER A 179 -12.62 1.40 18.41
CA SER A 179 -13.10 2.06 19.62
C SER A 179 -13.74 1.03 20.54
N GLY A 180 -13.53 1.19 21.84
CA GLY A 180 -14.10 0.31 22.85
C GLY A 180 -13.61 0.63 24.26
N TYR A 181 -13.89 -0.29 25.17
CA TYR A 181 -13.44 -0.23 26.55
C TYR A 181 -12.25 -1.17 26.72
N THR A 182 -11.17 -0.68 27.31
CA THR A 182 -9.98 -1.50 27.64
C THR A 182 -9.41 -1.06 28.98
N ASP A 183 -9.02 -2.02 29.81
CA ASP A 183 -8.47 -1.76 31.14
C ASP A 183 -7.13 -1.00 31.07
N GLU A 184 -6.39 -1.17 29.95
CA GLU A 184 -5.15 -0.46 29.66
C GLU A 184 -5.35 1.06 29.52
N ALA A 185 -6.56 1.49 29.15
CA ALA A 185 -6.89 2.88 28.88
C ALA A 185 -7.98 3.36 29.83
N TYR A 186 -7.65 4.33 30.69
CA TYR A 186 -8.61 4.91 31.63
C TYR A 186 -9.29 3.85 32.54
N GLY A 187 -8.65 2.69 32.75
CA GLY A 187 -9.16 1.60 33.58
C GLY A 187 -10.48 1.01 33.10
N GLY A 188 -10.73 0.97 31.78
CA GLY A 188 -11.93 0.33 31.21
C GLY A 188 -13.22 1.14 31.33
N LYS A 189 -13.16 2.37 31.84
CA LYS A 189 -14.36 3.16 32.20
C LYS A 189 -14.89 4.06 31.09
N ALA A 190 -14.10 4.31 30.06
CA ALA A 190 -14.46 5.20 28.96
C ALA A 190 -14.28 4.49 27.62
N ASN A 191 -15.24 4.68 26.72
CA ASN A 191 -15.07 4.28 25.34
C ASN A 191 -13.94 5.13 24.73
N CYS A 192 -12.88 4.48 24.28
CA CYS A 192 -11.65 5.13 23.85
C CYS A 192 -11.00 4.34 22.71
N PHE A 193 -9.85 4.83 22.24
CA PHE A 193 -9.01 4.12 21.27
C PHE A 193 -8.56 2.77 21.85
N VAL A 194 -8.76 1.71 21.07
CA VAL A 194 -8.29 0.36 21.36
C VAL A 194 -7.47 -0.14 20.18
N SER A 195 -6.22 -0.53 20.45
CA SER A 195 -5.34 -1.15 19.46
C SER A 195 -5.31 -2.66 19.68
N LYS A 196 -5.72 -3.43 18.67
CA LYS A 196 -5.57 -4.90 18.62
C LYS A 196 -4.25 -5.34 17.98
N GLY A 197 -3.38 -4.39 17.63
CA GLY A 197 -2.10 -4.67 16.98
C GLY A 197 -0.98 -5.04 17.95
N GLN A 198 -1.30 -5.49 19.17
CA GLN A 198 -0.30 -5.89 20.16
C GLN A 198 0.67 -6.92 19.56
N GLY A 199 1.97 -6.70 19.76
CA GLY A 199 3.04 -7.55 19.23
C GLY A 199 3.55 -7.16 17.85
N THR A 200 2.83 -6.32 17.09
CA THR A 200 3.30 -5.83 15.79
C THR A 200 4.42 -4.80 15.93
N LYS A 201 5.22 -4.63 14.87
CA LYS A 201 6.34 -3.67 14.86
C LYS A 201 5.90 -2.23 15.16
N TYR A 202 4.86 -1.72 14.50
CA TYR A 202 4.39 -0.34 14.75
C TYR A 202 3.90 -0.16 16.18
N TYR A 203 3.19 -1.17 16.72
CA TYR A 203 2.69 -1.14 18.08
C TYR A 203 3.85 -1.07 19.07
N ASN A 204 4.84 -1.95 18.95
CA ASN A 204 5.95 -2.03 19.88
C ASN A 204 6.78 -0.74 19.91
N ILE A 205 6.98 -0.10 18.76
CA ILE A 205 7.72 1.15 18.66
C ILE A 205 6.92 2.30 19.29
N LEU A 206 5.63 2.44 18.94
CA LEU A 206 4.81 3.57 19.39
C LEU A 206 4.31 3.43 20.83
N HIS A 207 4.19 2.20 21.32
CA HIS A 207 3.84 1.87 22.71
C HIS A 207 5.07 1.67 23.59
N SER A 208 6.27 1.96 23.08
CA SER A 208 7.49 1.83 23.88
C SER A 208 7.50 2.79 25.08
N GLU A 209 8.02 2.29 26.21
CA GLU A 209 8.34 3.10 27.38
C GLU A 209 9.56 4.01 27.16
N LEU A 210 10.25 3.91 26.01
CA LEU A 210 11.44 4.70 25.69
C LEU A 210 11.13 5.74 24.61
N LYS A 211 11.43 7.01 24.89
CA LYS A 211 11.23 8.11 23.93
C LYS A 211 12.07 7.95 22.66
N LYS A 212 13.24 7.34 22.76
CA LYS A 212 14.12 7.08 21.61
C LYS A 212 13.43 6.30 20.50
N ASP A 213 12.56 5.35 20.85
CA ASP A 213 11.87 4.51 19.86
C ASP A 213 10.83 5.33 19.10
N VAL A 214 10.11 6.22 19.79
CA VAL A 214 9.19 7.19 19.17
C VAL A 214 9.94 8.18 18.28
N ARG A 215 11.15 8.63 18.67
CA ARG A 215 12.01 9.47 17.81
C ARG A 215 12.42 8.72 16.53
N SER A 216 12.87 7.47 16.66
CA SER A 216 13.22 6.64 15.52
C SER A 216 12.03 6.39 14.60
N PHE A 217 10.81 6.23 15.15
CA PHE A 217 9.60 6.18 14.33
C PHE A 217 9.39 7.45 13.51
N ILE A 218 9.48 8.62 14.15
CA ILE A 218 9.32 9.92 13.48
C ILE A 218 10.32 10.07 12.34
N GLU A 219 11.60 9.76 12.59
CA GLU A 219 12.66 9.80 11.59
C GLU A 219 12.38 8.87 10.40
N LEU A 220 11.92 7.64 10.67
CA LEU A 220 11.56 6.68 9.62
C LEU A 220 10.37 7.16 8.79
N VAL A 221 9.35 7.75 9.42
CA VAL A 221 8.21 8.32 8.70
C VAL A 221 8.63 9.48 7.81
N ASP A 222 9.52 10.37 8.27
CA ASP A 222 10.01 11.48 7.45
C ASP A 222 10.68 10.96 6.17
N LEU A 223 11.54 9.94 6.32
CA LEU A 223 12.30 9.33 5.24
C LEU A 223 11.46 8.46 4.31
N LYS A 224 10.53 7.68 4.85
CA LYS A 224 9.81 6.62 4.13
C LYS A 224 8.40 7.00 3.72
N ILE A 225 7.83 8.06 4.31
CA ILE A 225 6.48 8.54 3.97
C ILE A 225 6.49 9.99 3.51
N ASP A 226 6.91 10.94 4.34
CA ASP A 226 6.74 12.37 4.06
C ASP A 226 7.53 12.81 2.82
N ILE A 227 8.82 12.45 2.74
CA ILE A 227 9.66 12.75 1.56
C ILE A 227 9.09 12.10 0.28
N PRO A 228 8.82 10.79 0.22
CA PRO A 228 8.17 10.16 -0.94
C PRO A 228 6.83 10.80 -1.32
N LEU A 229 5.98 11.12 -0.36
CA LEU A 229 4.67 11.72 -0.61
C LEU A 229 4.77 13.14 -1.20
N LYS A 230 5.75 13.93 -0.73
CA LYS A 230 6.08 15.24 -1.30
C LYS A 230 6.61 15.12 -2.72
N ASN A 231 7.48 14.15 -2.99
CA ASN A 231 8.01 13.90 -4.34
C ASN A 231 6.91 13.45 -5.30
N PHE A 232 6.04 12.54 -4.88
CA PHE A 232 4.86 12.13 -5.63
C PHE A 232 3.95 13.33 -5.95
N THR A 233 3.68 14.19 -4.97
CA THR A 233 2.85 15.39 -5.19
C THR A 233 3.49 16.36 -6.20
N LYS A 234 4.81 16.53 -6.18
CA LYS A 234 5.54 17.33 -7.19
C LYS A 234 5.40 16.72 -8.59
N MET A 235 5.53 15.40 -8.70
CA MET A 235 5.36 14.68 -9.96
C MET A 235 3.93 14.82 -10.52
N LEU A 236 2.91 14.69 -9.66
CA LEU A 236 1.52 14.91 -10.04
C LEU A 236 1.28 16.33 -10.57
N ASN A 237 1.84 17.35 -9.91
CA ASN A 237 1.72 18.74 -10.37
C ASN A 237 2.29 18.91 -11.78
N LYS A 238 3.48 18.37 -12.03
CA LYS A 238 4.11 18.42 -13.36
C LYS A 238 3.22 17.74 -14.41
N SER A 239 2.74 16.53 -14.10
CA SER A 239 1.87 15.76 -15.02
C SER A 239 0.55 16.47 -15.33
N ILE A 240 -0.03 17.16 -14.34
CA ILE A 240 -1.26 17.95 -14.53
C ILE A 240 -1.00 19.13 -15.48
N ILE A 241 0.08 19.88 -15.25
CA ILE A 241 0.46 21.03 -16.10
C ILE A 241 0.71 20.55 -17.53
N ASP A 242 1.49 19.49 -17.70
CA ASP A 242 1.82 18.93 -19.02
C ASP A 242 0.55 18.49 -19.77
N LEU A 243 -0.43 17.91 -19.08
CA LEU A 243 -1.70 17.52 -19.70
C LEU A 243 -2.59 18.71 -20.04
N GLN A 244 -2.61 19.75 -19.22
CA GLN A 244 -3.37 20.98 -19.50
C GLN A 244 -2.82 21.70 -20.74
N ILE A 245 -1.50 21.78 -20.88
CA ILE A 245 -0.82 22.36 -22.05
C ILE A 245 -1.13 21.53 -23.31
N ASN A 246 -1.00 20.20 -23.24
CA ASN A 246 -1.16 19.33 -24.41
C ASN A 246 -2.63 19.10 -24.83
N SER A 247 -3.60 19.40 -23.96
CA SER A 247 -5.03 19.25 -24.26
C SER A 247 -5.66 20.49 -24.89
N GLY A 248 -4.91 21.58 -25.09
CA GLY A 248 -5.47 22.84 -25.58
C GLY A 248 -6.42 23.52 -24.59
N VAL A 249 -6.45 23.07 -23.33
CA VAL A 249 -7.18 23.72 -22.24
C VAL A 249 -6.36 24.92 -21.76
N GLU A 250 -6.23 25.92 -22.62
CA GLU A 250 -5.81 27.25 -22.22
C GLU A 250 -6.91 27.85 -21.35
N GLY A 251 -6.66 27.89 -20.04
CA GLY A 251 -7.42 28.76 -19.15
C GLY A 251 -7.98 28.05 -17.93
N LEU A 252 -7.15 27.90 -16.91
CA LEU A 252 -7.57 28.11 -15.53
C LEU A 252 -6.35 28.66 -14.78
N LYS A 253 -6.37 29.99 -14.61
CA LYS A 253 -5.39 30.74 -13.80
C LYS A 253 -5.32 30.12 -12.40
N LEU A 254 -4.10 29.79 -11.98
CA LEU A 254 -3.72 29.44 -10.62
C LEU A 254 -4.06 30.58 -9.64
#